data_AF-A0A2N2ABF2-F1
#
_entry.id   AF-A0A2N2ABF2-F1
#
_cell.length_a   1.000
_cell.length_b   1.000
_cell.length_c   1.000
_cell.angle_alpha   90.00
_cell.angle_beta   90.00
_cell.angle_gamma   90.00
#
_symmetry.space_group_name_H-M   'P 1'
#
loop_
_entity.id
_entity.type
_entity.pdbx_description
1 polymer ?
#
loop_
_entity_poly.entity_id
_entity_poly.type
_entity_poly.pdbx_seq_one_letter_code
_entity_poly.pdbx_strand_id
1 'polypeptide(L)'
;MSDSNDSMGVSRRRFLGDMAKTACGVALLGLGVGLYSRQAASLPATALRPPGALAEEDFLGACVRCGLCVRDCPFDTLRLSQLGEEVANGTPYFVAREVPCEMCPDIPCIKACPTGALDHGLTEIDDSRMGLAVVVDQESCIAFQGLRCEVCYNICPIRNEAITLELQHNTRSGKHALFIPVVHSEACTGCGKCEKACILEEAAIKVLPLHLAKGMLGKHYRLGWKEKEKAGGSLVTPDQQHEYNLPEGMRYDYEGRGLIVDEAATPTPFGDNPLDTLKRGREGL
;
A
#
# COMPACT_ATOMS: atom_id res chain seq x y z
N MET A 1 -82.62 -36.79 -2.49
CA MET A 1 -82.47 -35.32 -2.59
C MET A 1 -81.52 -34.91 -1.49
N SER A 2 -80.30 -34.43 -1.70
CA SER A 2 -79.42 -34.33 -2.86
C SER A 2 -78.03 -34.17 -2.25
N ASP A 3 -77.11 -35.05 -2.61
CA ASP A 3 -75.69 -34.89 -2.26
C ASP A 3 -75.16 -33.61 -2.90
N SER A 4 -74.75 -32.65 -2.09
CA SER A 4 -74.11 -31.41 -2.54
C SER A 4 -72.60 -31.56 -2.32
N ASN A 5 -71.94 -32.11 -3.33
CA ASN A 5 -70.48 -32.15 -3.40
C ASN A 5 -69.99 -30.78 -3.92
N ASP A 6 -69.71 -29.85 -3.01
CA ASP A 6 -69.20 -28.52 -3.36
C ASP A 6 -67.71 -28.63 -3.69
N SER A 7 -67.40 -28.70 -4.99
CA SER A 7 -66.02 -28.68 -5.47
C SER A 7 -65.43 -27.30 -5.19
N MET A 8 -64.58 -27.19 -4.16
CA MET A 8 -63.72 -26.01 -3.96
C MET A 8 -62.72 -25.87 -5.13
N GLY A 9 -63.18 -25.29 -6.23
CA GLY A 9 -62.34 -24.88 -7.34
C GLY A 9 -61.55 -23.65 -6.94
N VAL A 10 -60.24 -23.78 -6.74
CA VAL A 10 -59.34 -22.64 -6.53
C VAL A 10 -59.50 -21.66 -7.70
N SER A 11 -60.00 -20.45 -7.42
CA SER A 11 -60.13 -19.41 -8.44
C SER A 11 -58.76 -19.03 -8.99
N ARG A 12 -58.56 -19.18 -10.31
CA ARG A 12 -57.29 -18.86 -11.00
C ARG A 12 -56.79 -17.45 -10.67
N ARG A 13 -57.69 -16.48 -10.54
CA ARG A 13 -57.37 -15.09 -10.17
C ARG A 13 -56.84 -15.00 -8.73
N ARG A 14 -57.40 -15.77 -7.80
CA ARG A 14 -56.94 -15.83 -6.41
C ARG A 14 -55.57 -16.50 -6.31
N PHE A 15 -55.39 -17.62 -7.03
CA PHE A 15 -54.09 -18.31 -7.12
C PHE A 15 -52.98 -17.41 -7.68
N LEU A 16 -53.22 -16.74 -8.82
CA LEU A 16 -52.24 -15.82 -9.41
C LEU A 16 -51.96 -14.60 -8.51
N GLY A 17 -52.99 -14.07 -7.83
CA GLY A 17 -52.82 -12.97 -6.89
C GLY A 17 -52.00 -13.35 -5.66
N ASP A 18 -52.21 -14.54 -5.10
CA ASP A 18 -51.47 -15.03 -3.94
C ASP A 18 -50.02 -15.40 -4.31
N MET A 19 -49.80 -15.93 -5.52
CA MET A 19 -48.45 -16.13 -6.08
C MET A 19 -47.71 -14.81 -6.30
N ALA A 20 -48.35 -13.77 -6.82
CA ALA A 20 -47.72 -12.46 -6.99
C ALA A 20 -47.32 -11.83 -5.65
N LYS A 21 -48.19 -11.91 -4.63
CA LYS A 21 -47.90 -11.37 -3.28
C LYS A 21 -46.74 -12.11 -2.61
N THR A 22 -46.72 -13.44 -2.71
CA THR A 22 -45.64 -14.26 -2.13
C THR A 22 -44.32 -14.01 -2.85
N ALA A 23 -44.33 -13.93 -4.19
CA ALA A 23 -43.15 -13.58 -4.97
C ALA A 23 -42.60 -12.19 -4.59
N CYS A 24 -43.46 -11.17 -4.48
CA CYS A 24 -43.03 -9.84 -4.01
C CYS A 24 -42.50 -9.86 -2.58
N GLY A 25 -43.15 -10.59 -1.66
CA GLY A 25 -42.70 -10.71 -0.27
C GLY A 25 -41.32 -11.35 -0.16
N VAL A 26 -41.10 -12.46 -0.87
CA VAL A 26 -39.81 -13.15 -0.92
C VAL A 26 -38.75 -12.27 -1.59
N ALA A 27 -39.10 -11.55 -2.66
CA ALA A 27 -38.18 -10.64 -3.33
C ALA A 27 -37.74 -9.49 -2.41
N LEU A 28 -38.68 -8.85 -1.70
CA LEU A 28 -38.36 -7.78 -0.74
C LEU A 28 -37.52 -8.29 0.43
N LEU A 29 -37.86 -9.45 0.98
CA LEU A 29 -37.07 -10.08 2.04
C LEU A 29 -35.66 -10.45 1.54
N GLY A 30 -35.57 -11.07 0.37
CA GLY A 30 -34.29 -11.43 -0.25
C GLY A 30 -33.41 -10.22 -0.54
N LEU A 31 -34.02 -9.12 -0.97
CA LEU A 31 -33.31 -7.85 -1.20
C LEU A 31 -32.86 -7.21 0.12
N GLY A 32 -33.70 -7.24 1.16
CA GLY A 32 -33.32 -6.80 2.50
C GLY A 32 -32.16 -7.60 3.10
N VAL A 33 -32.21 -8.94 3.01
CA VAL A 33 -31.12 -9.82 3.45
C VAL A 33 -29.86 -9.60 2.61
N GLY A 34 -30.00 -9.43 1.29
CA GLY A 34 -28.87 -9.18 0.40
C GLY A 34 -28.14 -7.87 0.70
N LEU A 35 -28.88 -6.78 0.96
CA LEU A 35 -28.30 -5.50 1.37
C LEU A 35 -27.62 -5.61 2.73
N TYR A 36 -28.25 -6.27 3.70
CA TYR A 36 -27.67 -6.52 5.01
C TYR A 36 -26.37 -7.35 4.93
N SER A 37 -26.34 -8.37 4.07
CA SER A 37 -25.16 -9.22 3.88
C SER A 37 -23.98 -8.47 3.29
N ARG A 38 -24.19 -7.50 2.38
CA ARG A 38 -23.10 -6.67 1.85
C ARG A 38 -22.50 -5.77 2.91
N GLN A 39 -23.35 -5.16 3.73
CA GLN A 39 -22.94 -4.32 4.85
C GLN A 39 -22.13 -5.07 5.90
N ALA A 40 -22.32 -6.39 6.02
CA ALA A 40 -21.60 -7.21 6.99
C ALA A 40 -20.11 -7.43 6.65
N ALA A 41 -19.67 -7.08 5.43
CA ALA A 41 -18.32 -7.33 4.93
C ALA A 41 -17.59 -6.06 4.46
N SER A 42 -18.12 -4.87 4.75
CA SER A 42 -17.54 -3.62 4.28
C SER A 42 -16.54 -3.03 5.28
N LEU A 43 -15.43 -2.50 4.75
CA LEU A 43 -14.47 -1.67 5.46
C LEU A 43 -14.10 -0.49 4.55
N PRO A 44 -14.50 0.75 4.87
CA PRO A 44 -14.16 1.93 4.08
C PRO A 44 -12.67 2.25 4.23
N ALA A 45 -12.11 2.97 3.26
CA ALA A 45 -10.68 3.28 3.19
C ALA A 45 -10.15 4.09 4.39
N THR A 46 -11.04 4.77 5.13
CA THR A 46 -10.71 5.58 6.31
C THR A 46 -10.77 4.80 7.62
N ALA A 47 -11.33 3.59 7.62
CA ALA A 47 -11.45 2.76 8.81
C ALA A 47 -10.31 1.76 8.89
N LEU A 48 -9.60 1.78 10.01
CA LEU A 48 -8.44 0.93 10.28
C LEU A 48 -8.76 -0.04 11.42
N ARG A 49 -8.24 -1.25 11.32
CA ARG A 49 -8.42 -2.29 12.34
C ARG A 49 -7.40 -2.12 13.48
N PRO A 50 -7.72 -2.60 14.71
CA PRO A 50 -6.78 -2.58 15.82
C PRO A 50 -5.44 -3.27 15.52
N PRO A 51 -4.39 -3.03 16.33
CA PRO A 51 -3.14 -3.78 16.25
C PRO A 51 -3.37 -5.29 16.27
N GLY A 52 -2.62 -6.02 15.46
CA GLY A 52 -2.69 -7.48 15.36
C GLY A 52 -3.93 -8.03 14.68
N ALA A 53 -4.81 -7.20 14.11
CA ALA A 53 -5.95 -7.72 13.36
C ALA A 53 -5.51 -8.63 12.20
N LEU A 54 -6.19 -9.78 12.07
CA LEU A 54 -6.01 -10.67 10.93
C LEU A 54 -6.45 -9.99 9.62
N ALA A 55 -6.19 -10.66 8.49
CA ALA A 55 -6.77 -10.26 7.21
C ALA A 55 -8.30 -10.12 7.35
N GLU A 56 -8.89 -9.14 6.65
CA GLU A 56 -10.26 -8.69 6.90
C GLU A 56 -11.29 -9.85 6.93
N GLU A 57 -11.21 -10.80 6.00
CA GLU A 57 -12.12 -11.96 5.96
C GLU A 57 -11.96 -12.86 7.21
N ASP A 58 -10.72 -13.17 7.59
CA ASP A 58 -10.41 -13.99 8.77
C ASP A 58 -10.78 -13.26 10.07
N PHE A 59 -10.53 -11.96 10.12
CA PHE A 59 -10.90 -11.09 11.23
C PHE A 59 -12.43 -11.09 11.44
N LEU A 60 -13.21 -10.92 10.36
CA LEU A 60 -14.68 -10.92 10.44
C LEU A 60 -15.23 -12.30 10.85
N GLY A 61 -14.55 -13.39 10.47
CA GLY A 61 -14.90 -14.75 10.89
C GLY A 61 -14.58 -15.05 12.36
N ALA A 62 -13.49 -14.49 12.89
CA ALA A 62 -13.03 -14.72 14.26
C ALA A 62 -13.57 -13.72 15.30
N CYS A 63 -13.99 -12.53 14.87
CA CYS A 63 -14.46 -11.47 15.75
C CYS A 63 -15.89 -11.75 16.26
N VAL A 64 -16.01 -12.01 17.56
CA VAL A 64 -17.30 -12.24 18.24
C VAL A 64 -17.99 -10.95 18.69
N ARG A 65 -17.47 -9.77 18.28
CA ARG A 65 -18.09 -8.45 18.55
C ARG A 65 -18.33 -8.16 20.04
N CYS A 66 -17.43 -8.63 20.91
CA CYS A 66 -17.56 -8.51 22.36
C CYS A 66 -17.20 -7.13 22.92
N GLY A 67 -16.49 -6.29 22.16
CA GLY A 67 -16.10 -4.94 22.59
C GLY A 67 -14.99 -4.86 23.64
N LEU A 68 -14.40 -6.00 24.05
CA LEU A 68 -13.36 -6.01 25.09
C LEU A 68 -12.11 -5.22 24.68
N CYS A 69 -11.70 -5.31 23.41
CA CYS A 69 -10.59 -4.53 22.87
C CYS A 69 -10.86 -3.01 22.86
N VAL A 70 -12.13 -2.59 22.69
CA VAL A 70 -12.54 -1.19 22.76
C VAL A 70 -12.49 -0.69 24.21
N ARG A 71 -13.04 -1.46 25.15
CA ARG A 71 -13.05 -1.13 26.58
C ARG A 71 -11.63 -1.02 27.16
N ASP A 72 -10.73 -1.91 26.75
CA ASP A 72 -9.36 -1.96 27.30
C ASP A 72 -8.39 -1.06 26.51
N CYS A 73 -8.86 -0.33 25.50
CA CYS A 73 -8.07 0.71 24.84
C CYS A 73 -8.02 1.97 25.72
N PRO A 74 -6.84 2.38 26.22
CA PRO A 74 -6.76 3.47 27.21
C PRO A 74 -6.94 4.88 26.61
N PHE A 75 -7.01 5.02 25.29
CA PHE A 75 -6.99 6.30 24.57
C PHE A 75 -8.25 6.57 23.75
N ASP A 76 -9.30 5.77 23.92
CA ASP A 76 -10.55 5.87 23.14
C ASP A 76 -10.32 5.85 21.61
N THR A 77 -9.20 5.27 21.16
CA THR A 77 -8.87 5.10 19.75
C THR A 77 -9.90 4.22 19.06
N LEU A 78 -10.26 3.11 19.69
CA LEU A 78 -11.13 2.10 19.10
C LEU A 78 -12.58 2.40 19.42
N ARG A 79 -13.47 2.19 18.43
CA ARG A 79 -14.92 2.18 18.63
C ARG A 79 -15.56 1.01 17.89
N LEU A 80 -16.72 0.57 18.39
CA LEU A 80 -17.53 -0.41 17.69
C LEU A 80 -18.36 0.28 16.61
N SER A 81 -18.39 -0.31 15.43
CA SER A 81 -19.26 0.16 14.37
C SER A 81 -20.74 0.02 14.70
N GLN A 82 -21.50 1.05 14.36
CA GLN A 82 -22.92 1.15 14.58
C GLN A 82 -23.72 0.81 13.32
N LEU A 83 -24.99 0.47 13.51
CA LEU A 83 -25.89 0.17 12.41
C LEU A 83 -26.01 1.40 11.48
N GLY A 84 -25.70 1.21 10.21
CA GLY A 84 -25.79 2.26 9.18
C GLY A 84 -24.45 2.92 8.85
N GLU A 85 -23.39 2.64 9.60
CA GLU A 85 -22.02 2.98 9.18
C GLU A 85 -21.54 2.02 8.09
N GLU A 86 -20.60 2.44 7.25
CA GLU A 86 -20.05 1.60 6.15
C GLU A 86 -19.05 0.53 6.63
N VAL A 87 -18.86 0.36 7.93
CA VAL A 87 -18.02 -0.68 8.54
C VAL A 87 -18.90 -1.86 8.96
N ALA A 88 -18.42 -3.09 8.80
CA ALA A 88 -19.09 -4.30 9.28
C ALA A 88 -19.60 -4.15 10.72
N ASN A 89 -20.92 -4.21 10.94
CA ASN A 89 -21.56 -3.85 12.21
C ASN A 89 -20.97 -4.57 13.44
N GLY A 90 -20.81 -3.84 14.54
CA GLY A 90 -20.31 -4.34 15.83
C GLY A 90 -18.83 -4.76 15.81
N THR A 91 -18.07 -4.40 14.79
CA THR A 91 -16.63 -4.70 14.72
C THR A 91 -15.81 -3.48 15.15
N PRO A 92 -14.67 -3.68 15.84
CA PRO A 92 -13.83 -2.58 16.28
C PRO A 92 -13.03 -1.98 15.12
N TYR A 93 -12.94 -0.66 15.11
CA TYR A 93 -12.10 0.09 14.18
C TYR A 93 -11.72 1.46 14.76
N PHE A 94 -10.81 2.15 14.10
CA PHE A 94 -10.49 3.55 14.37
C PHE A 94 -10.32 4.34 13.08
N VAL A 95 -10.42 5.66 13.18
CA VAL A 95 -10.16 6.59 12.08
C VAL A 95 -8.94 7.43 12.46
N ALA A 96 -7.84 7.26 11.73
CA ALA A 96 -6.54 7.87 12.05
C ALA A 96 -6.62 9.40 12.23
N ARG A 97 -7.42 10.08 11.41
CA ARG A 97 -7.62 11.53 11.48
C ARG A 97 -8.37 12.00 12.74
N GLU A 98 -9.20 11.15 13.33
CA GLU A 98 -9.97 11.44 14.53
C GLU A 98 -9.12 11.18 15.78
N VAL A 99 -8.83 9.91 16.07
CA VAL A 99 -8.02 9.46 17.20
C VAL A 99 -7.14 8.31 16.71
N PRO A 100 -5.82 8.54 16.53
CA PRO A 100 -4.90 7.50 16.06
C PRO A 100 -4.61 6.47 17.15
N CYS A 101 -3.96 5.37 16.76
CA CYS A 101 -3.40 4.42 17.72
C CYS A 101 -2.19 5.04 18.43
N GLU A 102 -2.20 4.97 19.76
CA GLU A 102 -1.15 5.50 20.62
C GLU A 102 0.05 4.56 20.79
N MET A 103 0.08 3.42 20.09
CA MET A 103 1.20 2.46 20.08
C MET A 103 1.59 2.00 21.50
N CYS A 104 0.62 1.51 22.26
CA CYS A 104 0.82 1.05 23.65
C CYS A 104 1.79 -0.14 23.68
N PRO A 105 2.92 -0.09 24.43
CA PRO A 105 3.90 -1.17 24.48
C PRO A 105 3.35 -2.51 24.98
N ASP A 106 2.34 -2.46 25.84
CA ASP A 106 1.71 -3.63 26.45
C ASP A 106 0.50 -4.17 25.66
N ILE A 107 0.12 -3.51 24.55
CA ILE A 107 -0.93 -3.89 23.61
C ILE A 107 -2.20 -4.45 24.28
N PRO A 108 -2.88 -3.68 25.16
CA PRO A 108 -3.97 -4.18 25.98
C PRO A 108 -5.17 -4.66 25.13
N CYS A 109 -5.39 -4.08 23.96
CA CYS A 109 -6.46 -4.47 23.05
C CYS A 109 -6.33 -5.93 22.54
N ILE A 110 -5.11 -6.43 22.32
CA ILE A 110 -4.87 -7.82 21.92
C ILE A 110 -5.09 -8.75 23.10
N LYS A 111 -4.52 -8.44 24.27
CA LYS A 111 -4.67 -9.23 25.51
C LYS A 111 -6.13 -9.38 25.91
N ALA A 112 -6.94 -8.35 25.68
CA ALA A 112 -8.37 -8.36 25.97
C ALA A 112 -9.20 -9.21 24.99
N CYS A 113 -8.66 -9.51 23.79
CA CYS A 113 -9.38 -10.27 22.76
C CYS A 113 -9.51 -11.74 23.21
N PRO A 114 -10.73 -12.25 23.45
CA PRO A 114 -10.91 -13.62 23.93
C PRO A 114 -10.85 -14.66 22.80
N THR A 115 -10.76 -14.18 21.55
CA THR A 115 -10.66 -15.02 20.34
C THR A 115 -9.33 -14.76 19.65
N GLY A 116 -9.11 -15.44 18.51
CA GLY A 116 -7.97 -15.18 17.63
C GLY A 116 -8.23 -14.08 16.59
N ALA A 117 -9.20 -13.18 16.80
CA ALA A 117 -9.45 -12.10 15.84
C ALA A 117 -8.28 -11.11 15.78
N LEU A 118 -7.61 -10.91 16.92
CA LEU A 118 -6.33 -10.23 16.99
C LEU A 118 -5.24 -11.28 17.29
N ASP A 119 -4.11 -11.17 16.63
CA ASP A 119 -2.98 -12.07 16.75
C ASP A 119 -2.25 -11.87 18.09
N HIS A 120 -2.42 -12.83 18.99
CA HIS A 120 -1.73 -12.87 20.29
C HIS A 120 -0.23 -13.17 20.16
N GLY A 121 0.25 -13.58 18.98
CA GLY A 121 1.67 -13.71 18.68
C GLY A 121 2.38 -12.36 18.52
N LEU A 122 1.63 -11.26 18.31
CA LEU A 122 2.19 -9.92 18.25
C LEU A 122 2.59 -9.45 19.66
N THR A 123 3.90 -9.42 19.91
CA THR A 123 4.48 -9.03 21.20
C THR A 123 5.02 -7.62 21.20
N GLU A 124 5.63 -7.20 20.08
CA GLU A 124 6.13 -5.84 19.87
C GLU A 124 5.14 -5.03 19.03
N ILE A 125 4.76 -3.84 19.52
CA ILE A 125 3.76 -3.00 18.85
C ILE A 125 4.25 -2.47 17.49
N ASP A 126 5.57 -2.35 17.32
CA ASP A 126 6.22 -1.89 16.10
C ASP A 126 6.08 -2.89 14.93
N ASP A 127 5.77 -4.15 15.23
CA ASP A 127 5.48 -5.18 14.24
C ASP A 127 4.01 -5.18 13.77
N SER A 128 3.17 -4.32 14.36
CA SER A 128 1.77 -4.20 13.95
C SER A 128 1.63 -3.68 12.52
N ARG A 129 0.59 -4.12 11.79
CA ARG A 129 0.30 -3.69 10.41
C ARG A 129 -1.18 -3.32 10.25
N MET A 130 -1.61 -2.30 10.99
CA MET A 130 -3.00 -1.78 10.99
C MET A 130 -3.38 -1.13 9.65
N GLY A 131 -2.40 -0.59 8.94
CA GLY A 131 -2.54 0.11 7.67
C GLY A 131 -1.18 0.62 7.17
N LEU A 132 -1.20 1.48 6.16
CA LEU A 132 0.00 2.09 5.60
C LEU A 132 -0.23 3.58 5.35
N ALA A 133 0.68 4.41 5.88
CA ALA A 133 0.68 5.84 5.58
C ALA A 133 1.15 6.09 4.15
N VAL A 134 0.46 6.97 3.44
CA VAL A 134 0.77 7.37 2.07
C VAL A 134 0.60 8.87 1.96
N VAL A 135 1.59 9.56 1.38
CA VAL A 135 1.43 10.96 0.97
C VAL A 135 0.58 10.98 -0.28
N VAL A 136 -0.73 11.13 -0.10
CA VAL A 136 -1.73 11.05 -1.17
C VAL A 136 -1.77 12.32 -2.03
N ASP A 137 -1.43 13.47 -1.45
CA ASP A 137 -1.46 14.76 -2.12
C ASP A 137 -0.13 15.48 -1.95
N GLN A 138 0.75 15.31 -2.93
CA GLN A 138 2.04 15.99 -2.98
C GLN A 138 1.89 17.48 -3.37
N GLU A 139 0.79 17.87 -4.03
CA GLU A 139 0.55 19.26 -4.43
C GLU A 139 0.13 20.11 -3.24
N SER A 140 -0.67 19.57 -2.31
CA SER A 140 -1.03 20.31 -1.09
C SER A 140 0.01 20.18 0.03
N CYS A 141 0.88 19.16 -0.01
CA CYS A 141 1.85 18.93 1.06
C CYS A 141 2.86 20.09 1.18
N ILE A 142 2.89 20.73 2.35
CA ILE A 142 3.75 21.89 2.65
C ILE A 142 5.25 21.60 2.43
N ALA A 143 5.69 20.37 2.70
CA ALA A 143 7.07 19.94 2.46
C ALA A 143 7.43 19.96 0.97
N PHE A 144 6.51 19.52 0.10
CA PHE A 144 6.67 19.56 -1.35
C PHE A 144 6.60 20.98 -1.92
N GLN A 145 5.87 21.89 -1.26
CA GLN A 145 5.85 23.32 -1.60
C GLN A 145 7.17 24.06 -1.25
N GLY A 146 8.09 23.37 -0.59
CA GLY A 146 9.40 23.89 -0.19
C GLY A 146 9.36 24.80 1.02
N LEU A 147 8.31 24.67 1.83
CA LEU A 147 8.26 25.17 3.19
C LEU A 147 8.74 24.07 4.13
N ARG A 148 9.37 24.46 5.24
CA ARG A 148 9.95 23.50 6.18
C ARG A 148 8.86 22.88 7.06
N CYS A 149 8.38 21.71 6.68
CA CYS A 149 7.40 20.92 7.44
C CYS A 149 7.90 19.48 7.60
N GLU A 150 8.14 19.08 8.84
CA GLU A 150 8.67 17.75 9.20
C GLU A 150 7.75 17.09 10.26
N VAL A 151 6.49 17.54 10.36
CA VAL A 151 5.57 17.16 11.45
C VAL A 151 5.27 15.66 11.44
N CYS A 152 4.95 15.10 10.27
CA CYS A 152 4.67 13.67 10.12
C CYS A 152 5.88 12.79 10.49
N TYR A 153 7.09 13.24 10.18
CA TYR A 153 8.34 12.57 10.54
C TYR A 153 8.58 12.63 12.06
N ASN A 154 8.45 13.82 12.67
CA ASN A 154 8.74 14.00 14.10
C ASN A 154 7.72 13.31 15.02
N ILE A 155 6.45 13.25 14.62
CA ILE A 155 5.41 12.55 15.40
C ILE A 155 5.47 11.03 15.25
N CYS A 156 6.17 10.52 14.24
CA CYS A 156 6.28 9.08 14.00
C CYS A 156 7.02 8.41 15.16
N PRO A 157 6.43 7.39 15.82
CA PRO A 157 7.11 6.63 16.87
C PRO A 157 8.34 5.89 16.34
N ILE A 158 8.25 5.37 15.12
CA ILE A 158 9.31 4.61 14.44
C ILE A 158 10.00 5.48 13.36
N ARG A 159 10.35 6.72 13.73
CA ARG A 159 11.03 7.67 12.83
C ARG A 159 12.36 7.10 12.34
N ASN A 160 12.80 7.50 11.14
CA ASN A 160 13.98 6.96 10.43
C ASN A 160 13.82 5.55 9.85
N GLU A 161 12.81 4.80 10.25
CA GLU A 161 12.50 3.49 9.66
C GLU A 161 11.17 3.53 8.92
N ALA A 162 10.08 3.89 9.61
CA ALA A 162 8.75 4.00 8.99
C ALA A 162 8.61 5.25 8.13
N ILE A 163 9.21 6.38 8.53
CA ILE A 163 9.24 7.62 7.76
C ILE A 163 10.66 8.19 7.79
N THR A 164 11.22 8.45 6.61
CA THR A 164 12.50 9.14 6.43
C THR A 164 12.29 10.48 5.73
N LEU A 165 13.28 11.37 5.81
CA LEU A 165 13.30 12.62 5.05
C LEU A 165 14.32 12.51 3.92
N GLU A 166 13.85 12.57 2.68
CA GLU A 166 14.69 12.67 1.50
C GLU A 166 14.95 14.14 1.18
N LEU A 167 16.23 14.51 1.14
CA LEU A 167 16.65 15.87 0.83
C LEU A 167 16.71 16.05 -0.68
N GLN A 168 15.85 16.92 -1.21
CA GLN A 168 15.85 17.28 -2.63
C GLN A 168 16.21 18.75 -2.83
N HIS A 169 16.82 19.09 -3.97
CA HIS A 169 17.16 20.47 -4.27
C HIS A 169 15.90 21.27 -4.66
N ASN A 170 15.65 22.40 -4.01
CA ASN A 170 14.52 23.27 -4.37
C ASN A 170 14.87 24.11 -5.61
N THR A 171 14.39 23.68 -6.77
CA THR A 171 14.61 24.35 -8.07
C THR A 171 14.08 25.78 -8.12
N ARG A 172 13.00 26.10 -7.38
CA ARG A 172 12.40 27.45 -7.35
C ARG A 172 13.28 28.47 -6.63
N SER A 173 13.89 28.09 -5.49
CA SER A 173 14.70 29.03 -4.69
C SER A 173 16.20 28.91 -4.91
N GLY A 174 16.69 27.78 -5.44
CA GLY A 174 18.10 27.52 -5.74
C GLY A 174 19.05 27.52 -4.53
N LYS A 175 18.53 27.66 -3.31
CA LYS A 175 19.33 27.77 -2.07
C LYS A 175 18.83 26.88 -0.93
N HIS A 176 17.57 26.45 -0.96
CA HIS A 176 16.98 25.63 0.09
C HIS A 176 16.85 24.17 -0.36
N ALA A 177 16.86 23.24 0.59
CA ALA A 177 16.47 21.86 0.35
C ALA A 177 14.98 21.67 0.66
N LEU A 178 14.33 20.79 -0.09
CA LEU A 178 13.05 20.20 0.24
C LEU A 178 13.31 18.99 1.16
N PHE A 179 12.51 18.84 2.21
CA PHE A 179 12.61 17.73 3.16
C PHE A 179 11.41 16.82 2.92
N ILE A 180 11.51 15.96 1.90
CA ILE A 180 10.39 15.18 1.41
C ILE A 180 10.17 13.96 2.32
N PRO A 181 8.99 13.80 2.95
CA PRO A 181 8.71 12.62 3.75
C PRO A 181 8.50 11.41 2.85
N VAL A 182 9.28 10.36 3.08
CA VAL A 182 9.17 9.06 2.40
C VAL A 182 8.73 8.03 3.42
N VAL A 183 7.58 7.38 3.17
CA VAL A 183 7.05 6.32 4.03
C VAL A 183 7.53 4.96 3.53
N HIS A 184 8.11 4.16 4.42
CA HIS A 184 8.58 2.81 4.10
C HIS A 184 7.57 1.77 4.58
N SER A 185 6.98 1.05 3.63
CA SER A 185 5.88 0.11 3.92
C SER A 185 6.26 -1.07 4.81
N GLU A 186 7.54 -1.42 4.87
CA GLU A 186 8.02 -2.55 5.68
C GLU A 186 8.06 -2.21 7.17
N ALA A 187 8.25 -0.94 7.54
CA ALA A 187 8.33 -0.48 8.93
C ALA A 187 7.08 0.31 9.38
N CYS A 188 6.31 0.87 8.45
CA CYS A 188 5.09 1.60 8.80
C CYS A 188 4.03 0.67 9.41
N THR A 189 3.59 0.99 10.63
CA THR A 189 2.55 0.22 11.32
C THR A 189 1.13 0.58 10.95
N GLY A 190 0.93 1.77 10.37
CA GLY A 190 -0.40 2.33 10.13
C GLY A 190 -1.07 2.87 11.40
N CYS A 191 -0.32 3.29 12.41
CA CYS A 191 -0.90 3.85 13.65
C CYS A 191 -1.73 5.13 13.47
N GLY A 192 -1.54 5.89 12.38
CA GLY A 192 -2.33 7.09 12.11
C GLY A 192 -1.81 8.39 12.70
N LYS A 193 -0.79 8.36 13.58
CA LYS A 193 -0.26 9.58 14.24
C LYS A 193 0.18 10.66 13.24
N CYS A 194 0.75 10.28 12.10
CA CYS A 194 1.16 11.21 11.04
C CYS A 194 -0.01 11.90 10.35
N GLU A 195 -1.13 11.21 10.14
CA GLU A 195 -2.34 11.78 9.53
C GLU A 195 -3.04 12.74 10.50
N LYS A 196 -3.14 12.35 11.78
CA LYS A 196 -3.69 13.23 12.82
C LYS A 196 -2.89 14.52 12.96
N ALA A 197 -1.56 14.41 12.97
CA ALA A 197 -0.67 15.55 13.19
C ALA A 197 -0.51 16.43 11.95
N CYS A 198 -0.97 16.01 10.77
CA CYS A 198 -0.91 16.84 9.58
C CYS A 198 -1.66 18.16 9.84
N ILE A 199 -0.94 19.28 9.70
CA ILE A 199 -1.43 20.62 10.03
C ILE A 199 -2.43 21.20 9.02
N LEU A 200 -2.62 20.53 7.89
CA LEU A 200 -3.63 20.89 6.89
C LEU A 200 -5.01 20.50 7.39
N GLU A 201 -6.05 21.23 6.98
CA GLU A 201 -7.45 20.88 7.29
C GLU A 201 -7.79 19.48 6.74
N GLU A 202 -7.48 19.27 5.47
CA GLU A 202 -7.48 17.96 4.80
C GLU A 202 -6.05 17.41 4.75
N ALA A 203 -5.82 16.25 5.35
CA ALA A 203 -4.49 15.69 5.48
C ALA A 203 -3.91 15.24 4.13
N ALA A 204 -2.71 15.74 3.79
CA ALA A 204 -1.96 15.33 2.61
C ALA A 204 -1.32 13.93 2.75
N ILE A 205 -1.14 13.47 3.99
CA ILE A 205 -0.71 12.10 4.32
C ILE A 205 -1.89 11.39 4.99
N LYS A 206 -2.30 10.25 4.42
CA LYS A 206 -3.42 9.45 4.91
C LYS A 206 -2.97 8.02 5.18
N VAL A 207 -3.55 7.39 6.17
CA VAL A 207 -3.33 5.97 6.49
C VAL A 207 -4.47 5.16 5.91
N LEU A 208 -4.13 4.23 5.03
CA LEU A 208 -5.09 3.42 4.29
C LEU A 208 -4.87 1.94 4.60
N PRO A 209 -5.90 1.09 4.47
CA PRO A 209 -5.73 -0.35 4.45
C PRO A 209 -4.65 -0.79 3.46
N LEU A 210 -3.84 -1.78 3.83
CA LEU A 210 -2.68 -2.23 3.05
C LEU A 210 -3.02 -2.59 1.59
N HIS A 211 -4.17 -3.22 1.37
CA HIS A 211 -4.62 -3.62 0.03
C HIS A 211 -4.99 -2.44 -0.88
N LEU A 212 -5.30 -1.27 -0.31
CA LEU A 212 -5.52 -0.03 -1.08
C LEU A 212 -4.22 0.75 -1.26
N ALA A 213 -3.33 0.70 -0.28
CA ALA A 213 -2.10 1.49 -0.27
C ALA A 213 -0.95 0.87 -1.08
N LYS A 214 -0.83 -0.47 -1.10
CA LYS A 214 0.33 -1.19 -1.67
C LYS A 214 -0.06 -1.89 -2.97
N GLY A 215 0.67 -1.58 -4.04
CA GLY A 215 0.60 -2.36 -5.28
C GLY A 215 1.29 -3.72 -5.14
N MET A 216 0.93 -4.67 -6.01
CA MET A 216 1.62 -5.94 -6.14
C MET A 216 2.29 -6.04 -7.51
N LEU A 217 3.59 -6.37 -7.53
CA LEU A 217 4.20 -6.91 -8.74
C LEU A 217 3.47 -8.21 -9.07
N GLY A 218 2.87 -8.30 -10.26
CA GLY A 218 2.10 -9.48 -10.67
C GLY A 218 2.92 -10.76 -10.45
N LYS A 219 2.26 -11.86 -10.05
CA LYS A 219 2.90 -13.12 -9.60
C LYS A 219 3.94 -13.71 -10.57
N HIS A 220 3.90 -13.29 -11.83
CA HIS A 220 4.81 -13.72 -12.90
C HIS A 220 6.13 -12.93 -12.95
N TYR A 221 6.18 -11.73 -12.37
CA TYR A 221 7.40 -10.93 -12.31
C TYR A 221 8.28 -11.40 -11.17
N ARG A 222 9.42 -11.97 -11.53
CA ARG A 222 10.46 -12.40 -10.58
C ARG A 222 11.64 -11.45 -10.65
N LEU A 223 12.09 -10.98 -9.50
CA LEU A 223 13.28 -10.13 -9.42
C LEU A 223 14.52 -11.02 -9.52
N GLY A 224 15.28 -10.86 -10.59
CA GLY A 224 16.43 -11.74 -10.89
C GLY A 224 17.45 -11.83 -9.75
N TRP A 225 17.69 -10.73 -9.02
CA TRP A 225 18.60 -10.71 -7.87
C TRP A 225 18.09 -11.53 -6.68
N LYS A 226 16.78 -11.49 -6.38
CA LYS A 226 16.19 -12.31 -5.30
C LYS A 226 16.22 -13.80 -5.65
N GLU A 227 15.97 -14.13 -6.91
CA GLU A 227 16.00 -15.53 -7.36
C GLU A 227 17.44 -16.07 -7.44
N LYS A 228 18.40 -15.22 -7.81
CA LYS A 228 19.84 -15.53 -7.73
C LYS A 228 20.30 -15.84 -6.31
N GLU A 229 19.88 -15.02 -5.34
CA GLU A 229 20.18 -15.24 -3.92
C GLU A 229 19.63 -16.59 -3.43
N LYS A 230 18.37 -16.91 -3.75
CA LYS A 230 17.77 -18.22 -3.44
C LYS A 230 18.49 -19.40 -4.10
N ALA A 231 18.93 -19.23 -5.34
CA ALA A 231 19.58 -20.29 -6.12
C ALA A 231 21.08 -20.42 -5.84
N GLY A 232 21.67 -19.51 -5.05
CA GLY A 232 23.11 -19.47 -4.78
C GLY A 232 23.97 -19.09 -6.00
N GLY A 233 23.36 -18.57 -7.07
CA GLY A 233 24.02 -18.32 -8.35
C GLY A 233 23.10 -17.65 -9.36
N SER A 234 23.68 -17.01 -10.39
CA SER A 234 22.87 -16.37 -11.44
C SER A 234 22.02 -17.41 -12.16
N LEU A 235 20.71 -17.18 -12.21
CA LEU A 235 19.79 -17.99 -13.02
C LEU A 235 19.89 -17.68 -14.51
N VAL A 236 20.48 -16.54 -14.85
CA VAL A 236 20.76 -16.11 -16.21
C VAL A 236 22.21 -16.46 -16.52
N THR A 237 22.44 -17.07 -17.68
CA THR A 237 23.80 -17.29 -18.20
C THR A 237 24.56 -15.97 -18.16
N PRO A 238 25.78 -15.93 -17.61
CA PRO A 238 26.58 -14.71 -17.64
C PRO A 238 26.73 -14.24 -19.09
N ASP A 239 26.69 -12.94 -19.30
CA ASP A 239 26.95 -12.37 -20.62
C ASP A 239 28.32 -12.85 -21.10
N GLN A 240 28.39 -13.28 -22.36
CA GLN A 240 29.68 -13.66 -22.93
C GLN A 240 30.60 -12.45 -22.90
N GLN A 241 31.83 -12.66 -22.45
CA GLN A 241 32.82 -11.61 -22.44
C GLN A 241 33.04 -11.15 -23.89
N HIS A 242 32.65 -9.91 -24.18
CA HIS A 242 32.85 -9.33 -25.50
C HIS A 242 34.33 -8.99 -25.67
N GLU A 243 35.07 -9.89 -26.32
CA GLU A 243 36.43 -9.62 -26.76
C GLU A 243 36.40 -8.73 -28.00
N TYR A 244 36.86 -7.49 -27.85
CA TYR A 244 37.03 -6.58 -28.97
C TYR A 244 38.47 -6.71 -29.48
N ASN A 245 38.62 -6.92 -30.79
CA ASN A 245 39.92 -6.87 -31.47
C ASN A 245 40.39 -5.42 -31.59
N LEU A 246 40.82 -4.83 -30.49
CA LEU A 246 41.31 -3.46 -30.42
C LEU A 246 42.83 -3.39 -30.58
N PRO A 247 43.36 -2.28 -31.14
CA PRO A 247 44.80 -2.03 -31.17
C PRO A 247 45.43 -2.00 -29.77
N GLU A 248 46.74 -2.26 -29.69
CA GLU A 248 47.49 -2.20 -28.43
C GLU A 248 47.34 -0.83 -27.74
N GLY A 249 46.99 -0.87 -26.46
CA GLY A 249 46.72 0.31 -25.63
C GLY A 249 45.29 0.87 -25.78
N MET A 250 44.37 0.14 -26.42
CA MET A 250 42.95 0.50 -26.46
C MET A 250 42.10 -0.59 -25.82
N ARG A 251 41.15 -0.20 -24.96
CA ARG A 251 40.16 -1.11 -24.36
C ARG A 251 38.76 -0.49 -24.37
N TYR A 252 37.73 -1.32 -24.49
CA TYR A 252 36.35 -0.85 -24.45
C TYR A 252 35.72 -1.16 -23.08
N ASP A 253 35.16 -0.15 -22.45
CA ASP A 253 34.38 -0.25 -21.21
C ASP A 253 32.89 -0.18 -21.54
N TYR A 254 32.22 -1.33 -21.48
CA TYR A 254 30.81 -1.48 -21.87
C TYR A 254 29.83 -0.85 -20.85
N GLU A 255 30.20 -0.79 -19.57
CA GLU A 255 29.34 -0.28 -18.49
C GLU A 255 29.63 1.18 -18.11
N GLY A 256 30.69 1.76 -18.67
CA GLY A 256 31.17 3.10 -18.31
C GLY A 256 31.46 4.00 -19.51
N ARG A 257 32.74 4.33 -19.72
CA ARG A 257 33.15 5.45 -20.59
C ARG A 257 33.22 5.13 -22.09
N GLY A 258 32.95 3.89 -22.51
CA GLY A 258 33.12 3.46 -23.90
C GLY A 258 34.59 3.17 -24.25
N LEU A 259 35.08 3.64 -25.40
CA LEU A 259 36.47 3.39 -25.83
C LEU A 259 37.45 4.18 -24.97
N ILE A 260 38.33 3.46 -24.29
CA ILE A 260 39.42 3.99 -23.48
C ILE A 260 40.72 3.80 -24.27
N VAL A 261 41.42 4.90 -24.48
CA VAL A 261 42.77 4.92 -25.06
C VAL A 261 43.73 5.12 -23.89
N ASP A 262 44.52 4.11 -23.58
CA ASP A 262 45.51 4.17 -22.51
C ASP A 262 46.69 5.07 -22.95
N GLU A 263 47.40 5.69 -22.00
CA GLU A 263 48.49 6.63 -22.29
C GLU A 263 49.66 6.00 -23.09
N ALA A 264 49.74 4.67 -23.10
CA ALA A 264 50.71 3.89 -23.87
C ALA A 264 50.21 3.49 -25.27
N ALA A 265 49.04 3.95 -25.70
CA ALA A 265 48.48 3.62 -27.01
C ALA A 265 49.39 4.11 -28.13
N THR A 266 49.64 3.23 -29.10
CA THR A 266 50.44 3.58 -30.27
C THR A 266 49.74 4.71 -31.03
N PRO A 267 50.43 5.84 -31.34
CA PRO A 267 49.81 6.95 -32.05
C PRO A 267 49.24 6.45 -33.37
N THR A 268 47.97 6.75 -33.62
CA THR A 268 47.33 6.37 -34.88
C THR A 268 48.04 7.07 -36.04
N PRO A 269 48.14 6.45 -37.24
CA PRO A 269 48.75 7.11 -38.41
C PRO A 269 47.96 8.34 -38.89
N PHE A 270 46.73 8.49 -38.40
CA PHE A 270 45.84 9.62 -38.59
C PHE A 270 46.18 10.72 -37.58
N GLY A 271 46.30 11.96 -38.05
CA GLY A 271 46.50 13.10 -37.14
C GLY A 271 45.22 13.43 -36.37
N ASP A 272 45.36 14.07 -35.21
CA ASP A 272 44.25 14.50 -34.35
C ASP A 272 43.24 15.41 -35.08
N ASN A 273 43.72 16.11 -36.12
CA ASN A 273 42.90 16.87 -37.04
C ASN A 273 42.70 16.09 -38.36
N PRO A 274 41.47 15.68 -38.69
CA PRO A 274 41.20 14.92 -39.92
C PRO A 274 41.55 15.69 -41.21
N LEU A 275 41.64 17.03 -41.16
CA LEU A 275 42.08 17.85 -42.29
C LEU A 275 43.57 17.69 -42.60
N ASP A 276 44.41 17.38 -41.61
CA ASP A 276 45.85 17.24 -41.81
C ASP A 276 46.19 15.93 -42.54
N THR A 277 45.37 14.89 -42.32
CA THR A 277 45.42 13.64 -43.07
C THR A 277 45.02 13.84 -44.53
N LEU A 278 44.01 14.68 -44.80
CA LEU A 278 43.58 15.02 -46.17
C LEU A 278 44.60 15.88 -46.92
N LYS A 279 45.31 16.77 -46.22
CA LYS A 279 46.38 17.60 -46.81
C LYS A 279 47.62 16.80 -47.19
N ARG A 280 47.97 15.78 -46.41
CA ARG A 280 49.12 14.87 -46.68
C ARG A 280 49.05 14.17 -48.04
N GLY A 281 47.84 13.92 -48.56
CA GLY A 281 47.64 13.34 -49.90
C GLY A 281 47.72 14.32 -51.08
N ARG A 282 47.79 15.63 -50.82
CA ARG A 282 47.83 16.68 -51.86
C ARG A 282 49.22 17.25 -52.13
N GLU A 283 50.23 16.87 -51.36
CA GLU A 283 51.62 17.35 -51.51
C GLU A 283 52.47 16.45 -52.42
N GLY A 284 51.87 15.39 -52.99
CA GLY A 284 52.53 14.41 -53.88
C GLY A 284 52.03 14.40 -55.33
N LEU A 285 51.36 15.46 -55.80
CA LEU A 285 50.95 15.67 -57.21
C LEU A 285 51.49 16.99 -57.73
#